data_AF-A0AAJ1HTA4-F1
#
_entry.id   AF-A0AAJ1HTA4-F1
#
_cell.length_a   1.000
_cell.length_b   1.000
_cell.length_c   1.000
_cell.angle_alpha   90.00
_cell.angle_beta   90.00
_cell.angle_gamma   90.00
#
_symmetry.space_group_name_H-M   'P 1'
#
loop_
_entity.id
_entity.type
_entity.pdbx_description
1 polymer ?
#
loop_
_entity_poly.entity_id
_entity_poly.type
_entity_poly.pdbx_seq_one_letter_code
_entity_poly.pdbx_strand_id
1 'polypeptide(L)'
;MNVKIKKTNFADLVYLVALDIDKMDYTSVDAVRVDDQLVGFLVTTEEGWGCEYIDITGNKIDFGDADYDVAKYQLIKLISKF
;
A
#
# COMPACT_ATOMS: atom_id res chain seq x y z
N MET A 1 -0.80 -9.46 16.12
CA MET A 1 -0.92 -8.27 15.27
C MET A 1 -2.08 -8.45 14.32
N ASN A 2 -2.98 -7.48 14.22
CA ASN A 2 -4.10 -7.51 13.28
C ASN A 2 -3.83 -6.59 12.08
N VAL A 3 -3.54 -7.18 10.92
CA VAL A 3 -3.30 -6.43 9.67
C VAL A 3 -4.60 -6.32 8.88
N LYS A 4 -5.04 -5.10 8.57
CA LYS A 4 -6.22 -4.81 7.75
C LYS A 4 -5.79 -3.99 6.54
N ILE A 5 -6.17 -4.43 5.35
CA ILE A 5 -5.97 -3.69 4.09
C ILE A 5 -7.35 -3.33 3.56
N LYS A 6 -7.61 -2.03 3.38
CA LYS A 6 -8.92 -1.51 3.01
C LYS A 6 -8.76 -0.42 1.96
N LYS A 7 -9.79 -0.24 1.12
CA LYS A 7 -9.88 0.91 0.23
C LYS A 7 -9.61 2.21 0.99
N THR A 8 -8.67 2.97 0.45
CA THR A 8 -8.27 4.26 1.02
C THR A 8 -9.45 5.23 1.04
N ASN A 9 -9.50 6.08 2.05
CA ASN A 9 -10.48 7.16 2.17
C ASN A 9 -9.83 8.54 1.88
N PHE A 10 -10.63 9.60 1.85
CA PHE A 10 -10.12 10.96 1.56
C PHE A 10 -9.02 11.43 2.54
N ALA A 11 -9.08 11.07 3.82
CA ALA A 11 -8.04 11.45 4.79
C ALA A 11 -6.72 10.71 4.55
N ASP A 12 -6.79 9.41 4.23
CA ASP A 12 -5.65 8.58 3.86
C ASP A 12 -5.03 9.09 2.53
N LEU A 13 -5.85 9.58 1.59
CA LEU A 13 -5.38 10.21 0.35
C LEU A 13 -4.56 11.49 0.58
N VAL A 14 -4.85 12.29 1.61
CA VAL A 14 -4.09 13.52 1.93
C VAL A 14 -2.66 13.17 2.33
N TYR A 15 -2.45 12.05 3.04
CA TYR A 15 -1.11 11.57 3.40
C TYR A 15 -0.26 11.25 2.17
N LEU A 16 -0.83 10.58 1.17
CA LEU A 16 -0.10 10.28 -0.07
C LEU A 16 0.33 11.54 -0.82
N VAL A 17 -0.53 12.56 -0.86
CA VAL A 17 -0.18 13.85 -1.48
C VAL A 17 0.94 14.55 -0.69
N ALA A 18 0.91 14.46 0.64
CA ALA A 18 1.98 14.99 1.48
C ALA A 18 3.32 14.26 1.31
N LEU A 19 3.28 13.00 0.87
CA LEU A 19 4.46 12.18 0.56
C LEU A 19 4.98 12.36 -0.88
N ASP A 20 4.42 13.31 -1.65
CA ASP A 20 4.75 13.54 -3.07
C ASP A 20 4.59 12.29 -3.95
N ILE A 21 3.62 11.44 -3.60
CA ILE A 21 3.28 10.26 -4.36
C ILE A 21 2.18 10.65 -5.35
N ASP A 22 2.54 10.78 -6.63
CA ASP A 22 1.59 11.05 -7.68
C ASP A 22 0.63 9.87 -7.85
N LYS A 23 -0.66 10.13 -7.70
CA LYS A 23 -1.70 9.10 -7.86
C LYS A 23 -2.04 8.85 -9.32
N MET A 24 -1.59 9.72 -10.23
CA MET A 24 -1.75 9.48 -11.65
C MET A 24 -1.04 8.20 -12.07
N ASP A 25 0.02 7.79 -11.38
CA ASP A 25 0.78 6.56 -11.70
C ASP A 25 0.14 5.25 -11.17
N TYR A 26 -0.99 5.32 -10.45
CA TYR A 26 -1.58 4.17 -9.77
C TYR A 26 -3.06 3.95 -10.10
N THR A 27 -3.41 2.74 -10.53
CA THR A 27 -4.80 2.32 -10.80
C THR A 27 -5.61 2.05 -9.54
N SER A 28 -4.96 1.66 -8.44
CA SER A 28 -5.62 1.38 -7.17
C SER A 28 -4.74 1.72 -5.97
N VAL A 29 -5.37 2.13 -4.88
CA VAL A 29 -4.69 2.54 -3.64
C VAL A 29 -5.51 2.04 -2.44
N ASP A 30 -4.90 1.22 -1.61
CA ASP A 30 -5.47 0.69 -0.38
C ASP A 30 -4.63 1.08 0.84
N ALA A 31 -5.31 1.50 1.90
CA ALA A 31 -4.68 1.79 3.18
C ALA A 31 -4.35 0.49 3.93
N VAL A 32 -3.11 0.39 4.39
CA VAL A 32 -2.60 -0.72 5.19
C VAL A 32 -2.58 -0.29 6.65
N ARG A 33 -3.29 -1.03 7.50
CA ARG A 33 -3.42 -0.73 8.93
C ARG A 33 -3.00 -1.90 9.79
N VAL A 34 -2.26 -1.59 10.85
CA VAL A 34 -1.86 -2.53 11.90
C VAL A 34 -2.50 -2.07 13.21
N ASP A 35 -3.32 -2.92 13.82
CA ASP A 35 -4.03 -2.60 15.07
C ASP A 35 -4.76 -1.23 14.97
N ASP A 36 -5.38 -0.99 13.80
CA ASP A 36 -6.10 0.21 13.36
C ASP A 36 -5.25 1.49 13.10
N GLN A 37 -3.94 1.44 13.30
CA GLN A 37 -3.00 2.51 12.92
C GLN A 37 -2.61 2.41 11.45
N LEU A 38 -2.58 3.54 10.73
CA LEU A 38 -2.10 3.59 9.35
C LEU A 38 -0.58 3.41 9.34
N VAL A 39 -0.10 2.40 8.61
CA VAL A 39 1.34 2.10 8.48
C VAL A 39 1.87 2.32 7.07
N GLY A 40 0.97 2.36 6.09
CA GLY A 40 1.33 2.64 4.69
C GLY A 40 0.17 2.37 3.74
N PHE A 41 0.52 2.23 2.47
CA PHE A 41 -0.39 2.09 1.35
C PHE A 41 0.08 0.96 0.44
N LEU A 42 -0.85 0.11 0.01
CA LEU A 42 -0.63 -0.85 -1.07
C LEU A 42 -1.23 -0.24 -2.34
N VAL A 43 -0.42 -0.06 -3.36
CA VAL A 43 -0.81 0.57 -4.62
C VAL A 43 -0.61 -0.39 -5.79
N THR A 44 -1.48 -0.30 -6.79
CA THR A 44 -1.35 -1.01 -8.07
C THR A 44 -0.96 0.00 -9.12
N THR A 45 0.12 -0.26 -9.88
CA THR A 45 0.65 0.68 -10.88
C THR A 45 -0.24 0.80 -12.12
N GLU A 46 -0.05 1.87 -12.90
CA GLU A 46 -0.95 2.31 -13.98
C GLU A 46 -1.20 1.28 -15.09
N GLU A 47 -0.36 0.26 -15.21
CA GLU A 47 -0.54 -0.80 -16.19
C GLU A 47 -1.00 -2.14 -15.57
N GLY A 48 -1.23 -2.20 -14.25
CA GLY A 48 -1.70 -3.43 -13.58
C GLY A 48 -0.70 -4.59 -13.56
N TRP A 49 0.56 -4.33 -13.93
CA TRP A 49 1.62 -5.36 -13.94
C TRP A 49 2.12 -5.65 -12.54
N GLY A 50 2.08 -4.66 -11.65
CA GLY A 50 2.68 -4.83 -10.33
C GLY A 50 2.00 -4.05 -9.22
N CYS A 51 2.45 -4.37 -8.01
CA CYS A 51 2.02 -3.68 -6.80
C CYS A 51 3.23 -3.18 -6.04
N GLU A 52 3.09 -2.00 -5.44
CA GLU A 52 4.07 -1.44 -4.53
C GLU A 52 3.44 -1.24 -3.16
N TYR A 53 4.22 -1.42 -2.10
CA TYR A 53 3.87 -0.91 -0.78
C TYR A 53 4.67 0.34 -0.49
N ILE A 54 4.01 1.38 -0.02
CA ILE A 54 4.63 2.64 0.37
C ILE A 54 4.34 2.89 1.84
N ASP A 55 5.36 2.93 2.68
CA ASP A 55 5.18 3.22 4.09
C ASP A 55 4.88 4.69 4.36
N ILE A 56 4.42 5.01 5.59
CA ILE A 56 4.13 6.39 6.01
C ILE A 56 5.35 7.32 6.01
N THR A 57 6.55 6.81 5.84
CA THR A 57 7.80 7.58 5.72
C THR A 57 8.24 7.78 4.27
N GLY A 58 7.51 7.19 3.31
CA GLY A 58 7.79 7.27 1.89
C GLY A 58 8.70 6.18 1.33
N ASN A 59 9.13 5.19 2.14
CA ASN A 59 9.90 4.07 1.61
C ASN A 59 8.99 3.15 0.79
N LYS A 60 9.49 2.72 -0.36
CA LYS A 60 8.77 1.84 -1.27
C LYS A 60 9.34 0.41 -1.21
N ILE A 61 8.44 -0.56 -1.26
CA ILE A 61 8.74 -1.97 -1.46
C ILE A 61 8.00 -2.40 -2.72
N ASP A 62 8.75 -2.75 -3.75
CA ASP A 62 8.21 -3.27 -5.01
C ASP A 62 7.97 -4.78 -4.88
N PHE A 63 6.78 -5.23 -5.27
CA PHE A 63 6.44 -6.66 -5.36
C PHE A 63 6.64 -7.22 -6.78
N GLY A 64 7.19 -6.43 -7.70
CA GLY A 64 7.40 -6.78 -9.09
C GLY A 64 6.09 -7.07 -9.79
N ASP A 65 6.07 -8.08 -10.66
CA ASP A 65 4.90 -8.46 -11.46
C ASP A 65 3.80 -9.20 -10.66
N ALA A 66 3.81 -9.07 -9.33
CA ALA A 66 2.83 -9.74 -8.48
C ALA A 66 1.44 -9.12 -8.67
N ASP A 67 0.45 -9.97 -8.90
CA ASP A 67 -0.94 -9.55 -8.81
C ASP A 67 -1.27 -9.04 -7.39
N TYR A 68 -2.37 -8.29 -7.30
CA TYR A 68 -2.79 -7.65 -6.06
C TYR A 68 -2.94 -8.63 -4.89
N ASP A 69 -3.49 -9.82 -5.11
CA ASP A 69 -3.74 -10.79 -4.04
C ASP A 69 -2.42 -11.42 -3.52
N VAL A 70 -1.48 -11.69 -4.43
CA VAL A 70 -0.13 -12.16 -4.11
C VAL A 70 0.64 -11.08 -3.36
N ALA A 71 0.67 -9.85 -3.86
CA ALA A 71 1.35 -8.72 -3.21
C ALA A 71 0.78 -8.45 -1.81
N LYS A 72 -0.56 -8.45 -1.68
CA LYS A 72 -1.27 -8.33 -0.41
C LYS A 72 -0.85 -9.43 0.58
N TYR A 73 -0.80 -10.68 0.12
CA TYR A 73 -0.40 -11.80 0.97
C TYR A 73 1.07 -11.71 1.40
N GLN A 74 1.97 -11.32 0.49
CA GLN A 74 3.39 -11.10 0.79
C GLN A 74 3.57 -9.96 1.79
N LEU A 75 2.84 -8.85 1.62
CA LEU A 75 2.86 -7.72 2.54
C LEU A 75 2.38 -8.10 3.94
N ILE A 76 1.26 -8.81 4.06
CA ILE A 76 0.73 -9.28 5.36
C ILE A 76 1.77 -10.17 6.05
N LYS A 77 2.40 -11.09 5.31
CA LYS A 77 3.49 -11.93 5.84
C LYS A 77 4.69 -11.13 6.31
N LEU A 78 5.08 -10.10 5.56
CA LEU A 78 6.22 -9.25 5.89
C LEU A 78 5.95 -8.46 7.17
N ILE A 79 4.79 -7.81 7.26
CA ILE A 79 4.36 -7.04 8.44
C ILE A 79 4.23 -7.95 9.67
N SER A 80 3.64 -9.14 9.51
CA SER A 80 3.39 -10.07 10.64
C SER A 80 4.63 -10.77 11.19
N LYS A 81 5.80 -10.62 10.53
CA LYS A 81 7.08 -11.14 11.03
C LYS A 81 7.74 -10.23 12.07
N PHE A 82 7.31 -8.98 12.14
CA PHE A 82 7.74 -8.02 13.15
C PHE A 82 6.77 -8.01 14.33
#